data_AF-A0A954JGY1-F1
#
_entry.id   AF-A0A954JGY1-F1
#
_cell.length_a   1.000
_cell.length_b   1.000
_cell.length_c   1.000
_cell.angle_alpha   90.00
_cell.angle_beta   90.00
_cell.angle_gamma   90.00
#
_symmetry.space_group_name_H-M   'P 1'
#
loop_
_entity.id
_entity.type
_entity.pdbx_description
1 polymer ?
#
loop_
_entity_poly.entity_id
_entity_poly.type
_entity_poly.pdbx_seq_one_letter_code
_entity_poly.pdbx_strand_id
1 'polypeptide(L)'
;MVKFITLLWHKDRPIGICVFVSPPISFSLRNQFFGRSGRWQRITLQALSRQLSLLQRVVLHPAYRGAGIASSFVHRSCRLCPTPWIETLTQMGHINPFFEKAGFQRVGVCTPHHRSRRSHSRIYGGNRTYAQETLVSSETFHKSRFSHPVYYVFDNRQESRQKESHGE
;
A
#
# COMPACT_ATOMS: atom_id res chain seq x y z
N MET A 1 5.65 -6.80 -8.16
CA MET A 1 6.98 -7.39 -7.82
C MET A 1 7.40 -6.88 -6.46
N VAL A 2 8.03 -7.73 -5.64
CA VAL A 2 8.59 -7.32 -4.34
C VAL A 2 9.84 -6.45 -4.57
N LYS A 3 9.92 -5.34 -3.84
CA LYS A 3 11.02 -4.37 -3.94
C LYS A 3 11.93 -4.43 -2.73
N PHE A 4 11.36 -4.63 -1.54
CA PHE A 4 12.09 -4.58 -0.28
C PHE A 4 11.35 -5.38 0.78
N ILE A 5 12.10 -6.03 1.67
CA ILE A 5 11.57 -6.79 2.80
C ILE A 5 12.38 -6.41 4.03
N THR A 6 11.71 -6.30 5.17
CA THR A 6 12.39 -6.22 6.47
C THR A 6 11.82 -7.26 7.40
N LEU A 7 12.69 -7.81 8.24
CA LEU A 7 12.33 -8.77 9.28
C LEU A 7 12.53 -8.13 10.65
N LEU A 8 11.59 -8.39 11.55
CA LEU A 8 11.77 -8.13 12.97
C LEU A 8 12.27 -9.40 13.63
N TRP A 9 13.40 -9.30 14.32
CA TRP A 9 14.01 -10.41 15.04
C TRP A 9 13.84 -10.22 16.53
N HIS A 10 13.55 -11.32 17.23
CA HIS A 10 13.72 -11.41 18.67
C HIS A 10 14.71 -12.54 18.94
N LYS A 11 15.93 -12.17 19.34
CA LYS A 11 17.09 -13.08 19.35
C LYS A 11 17.24 -13.72 17.96
N ASP A 12 17.33 -15.03 17.89
CA ASP A 12 17.55 -15.78 16.64
C ASP A 12 16.24 -16.17 15.92
N ARG A 13 15.09 -15.62 16.33
CA ARG A 13 13.78 -15.94 15.74
C ARG A 13 13.19 -14.74 14.99
N PRO A 14 12.79 -14.91 13.72
CA PRO A 14 12.04 -13.88 13.01
C PRO A 14 10.59 -13.87 13.52
N ILE A 15 10.18 -12.74 14.08
CA ILE A 15 8.86 -12.54 14.70
C ILE A 15 7.97 -11.58 13.92
N GLY A 16 8.49 -10.96 12.86
CA GLY A 16 7.71 -10.04 12.04
C GLY A 16 8.31 -9.82 10.65
N ILE A 17 7.45 -9.40 9.72
CA ILE A 17 7.84 -9.08 8.35
C ILE A 17 7.04 -7.88 7.83
N CYS A 18 7.74 -6.95 7.16
CA CYS A 18 7.13 -5.94 6.30
C CYS A 18 7.53 -6.22 4.85
N VAL A 19 6.54 -6.26 3.95
CA VAL A 19 6.75 -6.51 2.51
C VAL A 19 6.37 -5.28 1.70
N PHE A 20 7.34 -4.75 0.97
CA PHE A 20 7.18 -3.59 0.09
C PHE A 20 7.22 -4.03 -1.36
N VAL A 21 6.25 -3.56 -2.15
CA VAL A 21 6.09 -3.94 -3.56
C VAL A 21 5.93 -2.72 -4.45
N SER A 22 6.06 -2.91 -5.77
CA SER A 22 5.71 -1.87 -6.73
C SER A 22 4.22 -1.50 -6.59
N PRO A 23 3.88 -0.20 -6.55
CA PRO A 23 2.50 0.24 -6.37
C PRO A 23 1.63 -0.07 -7.60
N PRO A 24 0.31 -0.21 -7.44
CA PRO A 24 -0.60 -0.34 -8.58
C PRO A 24 -0.57 0.92 -9.44
N ILE A 25 -0.69 0.77 -10.76
CA ILE A 25 -0.61 1.90 -11.69
C ILE A 25 -1.81 2.83 -11.54
N SER A 26 -3.02 2.28 -11.52
CA SER A 26 -4.26 3.05 -11.46
C SER A 26 -4.72 3.24 -10.01
N PHE A 27 -4.32 4.35 -9.38
CA PHE A 27 -4.79 4.67 -8.04
C PHE A 27 -5.09 6.18 -7.89
N SER A 28 -6.37 6.52 -7.78
CA SER A 28 -6.88 7.90 -7.91
C SER A 28 -6.49 8.80 -6.74
N LEU A 29 -6.62 8.33 -5.49
CA LEU A 29 -6.28 9.13 -4.31
C LEU A 29 -4.80 9.51 -4.28
N ARG A 30 -3.92 8.58 -4.66
CA ARG A 30 -2.49 8.91 -4.82
C ARG A 30 -2.28 9.99 -5.86
N ASN A 31 -2.95 9.87 -7.02
CA ASN A 31 -2.81 10.86 -8.08
C ASN A 31 -3.27 12.24 -7.59
N GLN A 32 -4.38 12.31 -6.86
CA GLN A 32 -4.84 13.55 -6.22
C GLN A 32 -3.81 14.09 -5.22
N PHE A 33 -3.29 13.24 -4.33
CA PHE A 33 -2.31 13.63 -3.32
C PHE A 33 -1.02 14.20 -3.92
N PHE A 34 -0.49 13.58 -4.97
CA PHE A 34 0.71 14.05 -5.66
C PHE A 34 0.43 15.08 -6.77
N GLY A 35 -0.80 15.58 -6.91
CA GLY A 35 -1.17 16.56 -7.93
C GLY A 35 -0.98 16.06 -9.38
N ARG A 36 -1.11 14.75 -9.61
CA ARG A 36 -0.87 14.11 -10.91
C ARG A 36 -2.17 14.00 -11.69
N SER A 37 -2.17 14.56 -12.90
CA SER A 37 -3.20 14.38 -13.92
C SER A 37 -2.58 13.98 -15.26
N GLY A 38 -3.35 13.33 -16.12
CA GLY A 38 -2.93 13.02 -17.50
C GLY A 38 -2.74 11.54 -17.82
N ARG A 39 -2.28 11.27 -19.04
CA ARG A 39 -2.17 9.93 -19.62
C ARG A 39 -0.94 9.20 -19.08
N TRP A 40 -1.08 7.91 -18.78
CA TRP A 40 0.01 7.05 -18.33
C TRP A 40 1.01 6.81 -19.45
N GLN A 41 2.14 7.52 -19.42
CA GLN A 41 3.29 7.27 -20.28
C GLN A 41 4.28 6.32 -19.60
N ARG A 42 5.07 5.59 -20.38
CA ARG A 42 6.05 4.62 -19.84
C ARG A 42 7.04 5.28 -18.86
N ILE A 43 7.51 6.48 -19.18
CA ILE A 43 8.42 7.27 -18.33
C ILE A 43 7.77 7.60 -16.99
N THR A 44 6.51 8.06 -17.01
CA THR A 44 5.70 8.37 -15.83
C THR A 44 5.54 7.16 -14.91
N LEU A 45 5.35 5.96 -15.48
CA LEU A 45 5.22 4.70 -14.74
C LEU A 45 6.54 4.22 -14.14
N GLN A 46 7.64 4.40 -14.86
CA GLN A 46 8.98 4.11 -14.35
C GLN A 46 9.34 5.03 -13.19
N ALA A 47 9.07 6.32 -13.31
CA ALA A 47 9.28 7.29 -12.22
C ALA A 47 8.46 6.92 -10.98
N LEU A 48 7.18 6.58 -11.15
CA LEU A 48 6.31 6.12 -10.07
C LEU A 48 6.89 4.88 -9.37
N SER A 49 7.29 3.88 -10.16
CA SER A 49 7.84 2.62 -9.62
C SER A 49 9.17 2.82 -8.91
N ARG A 50 9.96 3.84 -9.27
CA ARG A 50 11.23 4.19 -8.61
C ARG A 50 11.01 4.98 -7.31
N GLN A 51 10.09 5.93 -7.33
CA GLN A 51 9.89 6.88 -6.22
C GLN A 51 8.93 6.37 -5.14
N LEU A 52 8.11 5.36 -5.45
CA LEU A 52 7.05 4.91 -4.56
C LEU A 52 7.09 3.40 -4.35
N SER A 53 6.81 2.97 -3.12
CA SER A 53 6.59 1.57 -2.77
C SER A 53 5.27 1.43 -2.01
N LEU A 54 4.55 0.35 -2.26
CA LEU A 54 3.37 -0.04 -1.49
C LEU A 54 3.81 -0.96 -0.35
N LEU A 55 3.57 -0.58 0.90
CA LEU A 55 3.63 -1.50 2.05
C LEU A 55 2.40 -2.41 1.99
N GLN A 56 2.61 -3.60 1.42
CA GLN A 56 1.53 -4.55 1.11
C GLN A 56 1.18 -5.44 2.30
N ARG A 57 2.18 -5.81 3.11
CA ARG A 57 1.98 -6.72 4.24
C ARG A 57 2.80 -6.27 5.43
N VAL A 58 2.15 -6.29 6.60
CA VAL A 58 2.76 -6.22 7.92
C VAL A 58 2.24 -7.42 8.68
N VAL A 59 3.13 -8.33 9.06
CA VAL A 59 2.76 -9.53 9.82
C VAL A 59 3.63 -9.59 11.04
N LEU A 60 3.00 -9.80 12.20
CA LEU A 60 3.65 -10.19 13.44
C LEU A 60 3.21 -11.59 13.83
N HIS A 61 4.17 -12.35 14.37
CA HIS A 61 3.92 -13.61 15.03
C HIS A 61 2.86 -13.42 16.13
N PRO A 62 1.82 -14.28 16.22
CA PRO A 62 0.69 -14.08 17.13
C PRO A 62 1.06 -13.81 18.58
N ALA A 63 2.08 -14.51 19.11
CA ALA A 63 2.58 -14.33 20.48
C ALA A 63 3.11 -12.91 20.80
N TYR A 64 3.38 -12.08 19.79
CA TYR A 64 3.88 -10.72 19.95
C TYR A 64 2.83 -9.65 19.61
N ARG A 65 1.61 -10.08 19.25
CA ARG A 65 0.49 -9.15 19.02
C ARG A 65 0.00 -8.60 20.37
N GLY A 66 -0.51 -7.37 20.35
CA GLY A 66 -0.95 -6.68 21.58
C GLY A 66 0.17 -6.00 22.37
N ALA A 67 1.44 -6.31 22.13
CA ALA A 67 2.59 -5.70 22.82
C ALA A 67 2.96 -4.27 22.35
N GLY A 68 2.20 -3.68 21.43
CA GLY A 68 2.46 -2.32 20.91
C GLY A 68 3.69 -2.18 19.99
N ILE A 69 4.47 -3.25 19.76
CA ILE A 69 5.73 -3.18 18.99
C ILE A 69 5.56 -2.93 17.49
N ALA A 70 4.35 -3.16 16.97
CA ALA A 70 4.07 -3.18 15.54
C ALA A 70 4.31 -1.80 14.88
N SER A 71 3.89 -0.70 15.52
CA SER A 71 4.01 0.64 14.93
C SER A 71 5.48 1.07 14.87
N SER A 72 6.25 0.81 15.93
CA SER A 72 7.69 1.08 15.94
C SER A 72 8.42 0.21 14.92
N PHE A 73 8.03 -1.05 14.74
CA PHE A 73 8.61 -1.91 13.70
C PHE A 73 8.34 -1.34 12.31
N VAL A 74 7.08 -1.03 11.99
CA VAL A 74 6.71 -0.45 10.69
C VAL A 74 7.43 0.87 10.44
N HIS A 75 7.54 1.75 11.42
CA HIS A 75 8.26 3.02 11.29
C HIS A 75 9.72 2.78 10.88
N ARG A 76 10.45 1.94 11.62
CA ARG A 76 11.85 1.60 11.30
C ARG A 76 11.97 0.91 9.94
N SER A 77 11.07 -0.01 9.61
CA SER A 77 11.02 -0.66 8.30
C SER A 77 10.83 0.34 7.15
N CYS A 78 9.98 1.36 7.35
CA CYS A 78 9.76 2.42 6.38
C CYS A 78 11.01 3.28 6.21
N ARG A 79 11.69 3.64 7.31
CA ARG A 79 12.96 4.37 7.27
C ARG A 79 14.05 3.64 6.48
N LEU A 80 14.16 2.32 6.67
CA LEU A 80 15.11 1.49 5.94
C LEU A 80 14.77 1.30 4.46
N CYS A 81 13.52 1.54 4.05
CA CYS A 81 13.10 1.35 2.67
C CYS A 81 13.78 2.39 1.75
N PRO A 82 14.41 1.97 0.63
CA PRO A 82 15.18 2.89 -0.21
C PRO A 82 14.32 3.89 -0.99
N THR A 83 12.99 3.76 -0.97
CA THR A 83 12.12 4.67 -1.72
C THR A 83 11.71 5.89 -0.92
N PRO A 84 11.65 7.08 -1.55
CA PRO A 84 11.35 8.33 -0.86
C PRO A 84 9.90 8.38 -0.36
N TRP A 85 8.98 7.69 -1.01
CA TRP A 85 7.58 7.62 -0.60
C TRP A 85 7.14 6.18 -0.42
N ILE A 86 6.35 5.96 0.62
CA ILE A 86 5.71 4.67 0.88
C ILE A 86 4.23 4.91 1.06
N GLU A 87 3.42 4.10 0.39
CA GLU A 87 1.97 4.15 0.52
C GLU A 87 1.43 2.87 1.14
N THR A 88 0.26 2.95 1.77
CA THR A 88 -0.49 1.77 2.23
C THR A 88 -1.99 2.03 2.26
N LEU A 89 -2.76 0.95 2.25
CA LEU A 89 -4.21 0.93 2.24
C LEU A 89 -4.73 -0.05 3.29
N THR A 90 -5.66 0.39 4.12
CA THR A 90 -6.25 -0.51 5.14
C THR A 90 -7.69 -0.13 5.50
N GLN A 91 -8.55 -1.14 5.61
CA GLN A 91 -9.88 -0.94 6.21
C GLN A 91 -9.79 -0.64 7.71
N MET A 92 -8.76 -1.17 8.39
CA MET A 92 -8.58 -1.03 9.83
C MET A 92 -8.16 0.38 10.26
N GLY A 93 -7.80 1.26 9.32
CA GLY A 93 -7.45 2.65 9.61
C GLY A 93 -8.61 3.48 10.17
N HIS A 94 -9.84 2.99 10.06
CA HIS A 94 -11.00 3.60 10.74
C HIS A 94 -11.11 3.23 12.22
N ILE A 95 -10.46 2.15 12.63
CA ILE A 95 -10.63 1.55 13.97
C ILE A 95 -9.41 1.84 14.84
N ASN A 96 -8.21 1.78 14.26
CA ASN A 96 -6.96 1.94 14.99
C ASN A 96 -5.99 2.87 14.23
N PRO A 97 -5.43 3.90 14.89
CA PRO A 97 -4.44 4.81 14.30
C PRO A 97 -3.04 4.15 14.19
N PHE A 98 -3.00 2.89 13.75
CA PHE A 98 -1.80 2.07 13.71
C PHE A 98 -0.70 2.68 12.82
N PHE A 99 -1.11 3.16 11.64
CA PHE A 99 -0.18 3.73 10.67
C PHE A 99 0.20 5.16 11.03
N GLU A 100 -0.72 5.94 11.60
CA GLU A 100 -0.45 7.27 12.14
C GLU A 100 0.62 7.20 13.24
N LYS A 101 0.49 6.24 14.17
CA LYS A 101 1.52 5.96 15.19
C LYS A 101 2.84 5.49 14.60
N ALA A 102 2.83 4.88 13.41
CA ALA A 102 4.04 4.53 12.67
C ALA A 102 4.61 5.70 11.86
N GLY A 103 3.99 6.89 11.89
CA GLY A 103 4.44 8.09 11.20
C GLY A 103 3.83 8.30 9.81
N PHE A 104 2.79 7.57 9.43
CA PHE A 104 2.07 7.83 8.19
C PHE A 104 1.10 9.00 8.34
N GLN A 105 0.98 9.78 7.27
CA GLN A 105 -0.09 10.74 7.09
C GLN A 105 -1.35 10.04 6.55
N ARG A 106 -2.48 10.21 7.23
CA ARG A 106 -3.80 9.83 6.72
C ARG A 106 -4.21 10.79 5.61
N VAL A 107 -4.35 10.29 4.39
CA VAL A 107 -4.64 11.14 3.22
C VAL A 107 -6.12 11.17 2.88
N GLY A 108 -6.81 10.03 2.94
CA GLY A 108 -8.20 9.95 2.53
C GLY A 108 -8.78 8.55 2.62
N VAL A 109 -9.99 8.38 2.11
CA VAL A 109 -10.72 7.09 2.13
C VAL A 109 -11.10 6.72 0.72
N CYS A 110 -10.76 5.52 0.29
CA CYS A 110 -11.20 4.99 -0.99
C CYS A 110 -12.70 4.70 -0.92
N THR A 111 -13.48 5.21 -1.87
CA THR A 111 -14.89 4.85 -2.03
C THR A 111 -15.06 3.93 -3.25
N PRO A 112 -15.76 2.79 -3.10
CA PRO A 112 -15.95 1.87 -4.21
C PRO A 112 -16.90 2.50 -5.25
N HIS A 113 -16.40 2.81 -6.44
CA HIS A 113 -17.14 3.48 -7.50
C HIS A 113 -17.65 2.51 -8.58
N HIS A 114 -18.15 1.33 -8.18
CA HIS A 114 -18.75 0.38 -9.12
C HIS A 114 -20.28 0.46 -9.06
N ARG A 115 -20.87 1.08 -10.08
CA ARG A 115 -22.33 1.16 -10.22
C ARG A 115 -22.98 -0.19 -10.56
N SER A 116 -22.21 -1.15 -11.09
CA SER A 116 -22.71 -2.46 -11.50
C SER A 116 -21.71 -3.59 -11.26
N ARG A 117 -22.22 -4.82 -11.09
CA ARG A 117 -21.43 -6.05 -10.96
C ARG A 117 -20.51 -6.28 -12.16
N ARG A 118 -20.94 -5.91 -13.36
CA ARG A 118 -20.11 -5.92 -14.58
C ARG A 118 -18.92 -4.98 -14.46
N SER A 119 -19.14 -3.73 -14.03
CA SER A 119 -18.05 -2.77 -13.80
C SER A 119 -17.05 -3.27 -12.75
N HIS A 120 -17.53 -3.86 -11.66
CA HIS A 120 -16.67 -4.43 -10.62
C HIS A 120 -15.81 -5.59 -11.14
N SER A 121 -16.39 -6.47 -11.95
CA SER A 121 -15.69 -7.64 -12.52
C SER A 121 -14.51 -7.25 -13.43
N ARG A 122 -14.52 -6.04 -14.00
CA ARG A 122 -13.42 -5.54 -14.85
C ARG A 122 -12.10 -5.33 -14.08
N ILE A 123 -12.14 -5.15 -12.76
CA ILE A 123 -10.91 -5.05 -11.96
C ILE A 123 -10.09 -6.34 -12.04
N TYR A 124 -10.78 -7.48 -12.08
CA TYR A 124 -10.16 -8.81 -12.07
C TYR A 124 -9.82 -9.32 -13.47
N GLY A 125 -9.88 -8.47 -14.50
CA GLY A 125 -9.53 -8.87 -15.86
C GLY A 125 -10.53 -9.80 -16.52
N GLY A 126 -11.83 -9.72 -16.16
CA GLY A 126 -12.90 -10.44 -16.85
C GLY A 126 -12.83 -10.18 -18.36
N ASN A 127 -12.37 -11.18 -19.11
CA ASN A 127 -12.13 -11.09 -20.54
C ASN A 127 -13.46 -11.14 -21.30
N ARG A 128 -13.57 -10.31 -22.35
CA ARG A 128 -14.72 -10.27 -23.27
C ARG A 128 -14.62 -11.36 -24.35
N THR A 129 -14.14 -12.55 -24.03
CA THR A 129 -14.02 -13.61 -25.03
C THR A 129 -15.32 -14.42 -25.09
N TYR A 130 -15.98 -14.33 -26.24
CA TYR A 130 -17.20 -15.01 -26.68
C TYR A 130 -17.50 -16.34 -25.95
N ALA A 131 -18.44 -16.31 -25.00
CA ALA A 131 -19.40 -17.37 -24.63
C ALA A 131 -19.91 -17.22 -23.18
N GLN A 132 -19.13 -16.64 -22.25
CA GLN A 132 -19.58 -16.41 -20.87
C GLN A 132 -18.78 -15.28 -20.20
N GLU A 133 -19.43 -14.17 -19.84
CA GLU A 133 -18.82 -13.19 -18.93
C GLU A 133 -18.62 -13.86 -17.57
N THR A 134 -17.36 -14.15 -17.20
CA THR A 134 -17.03 -14.58 -15.82
C THR A 134 -17.18 -13.39 -14.89
N LEU A 135 -18.41 -13.19 -14.43
CA LEU A 135 -18.74 -12.13 -13.49
C LEU A 135 -18.39 -12.58 -12.08
N VAL A 136 -17.89 -11.63 -11.26
CA VAL A 136 -17.77 -11.85 -9.81
C VAL A 136 -19.12 -12.25 -9.24
N SER A 137 -19.12 -13.12 -8.23
CA SER A 137 -20.37 -13.54 -7.57
C SER A 137 -21.16 -12.33 -7.08
N SER A 138 -22.48 -12.48 -7.00
CA SER A 138 -23.36 -11.47 -6.40
C SER A 138 -22.87 -11.11 -5.00
N GLU A 139 -22.50 -12.11 -4.21
CA GLU A 139 -21.97 -11.93 -2.86
C GLU A 139 -20.70 -11.06 -2.84
N THR A 140 -19.71 -11.33 -3.70
CA THR A 140 -18.48 -10.51 -3.79
C THR A 140 -18.79 -9.07 -4.17
N PHE A 141 -19.72 -8.84 -5.11
CA PHE A 141 -20.16 -7.48 -5.47
C PHE A 141 -20.89 -6.77 -4.33
N HIS A 142 -21.72 -7.48 -3.56
CA HIS A 142 -22.40 -6.88 -2.41
C HIS A 142 -21.41 -6.52 -1.32
N LYS A 143 -20.48 -7.42 -0.97
CA LYS A 143 -19.45 -7.18 0.06
C LYS A 143 -18.52 -6.02 -0.31
N SER A 144 -18.13 -5.89 -1.58
CA SER A 144 -17.21 -4.82 -2.00
C SER A 144 -17.78 -3.42 -1.81
N ARG A 145 -19.11 -3.26 -1.75
CA ARG A 145 -19.76 -1.95 -1.52
C ARG A 145 -19.47 -1.38 -0.13
N PHE A 146 -19.03 -2.21 0.81
CA PHE A 146 -18.67 -1.80 2.16
C PHE A 146 -17.15 -1.60 2.34
N SER A 147 -16.36 -1.82 1.28
CA SER A 147 -14.91 -1.63 1.31
C SER A 147 -14.55 -0.16 1.17
N HIS A 148 -14.12 0.44 2.28
CA HIS A 148 -13.73 1.85 2.35
C HIS A 148 -12.32 2.00 2.92
N PRO A 149 -11.27 1.43 2.31
CA PRO A 149 -9.95 1.44 2.91
C PRO A 149 -9.41 2.87 3.02
N VAL A 150 -8.80 3.18 4.16
CA VAL A 150 -8.08 4.42 4.39
C VAL A 150 -6.74 4.37 3.68
N TYR A 151 -6.41 5.46 2.98
CA TYR A 151 -5.16 5.64 2.26
C TYR A 151 -4.18 6.47 3.09
N TYR A 152 -2.95 5.96 3.17
CA TYR A 152 -1.87 6.51 3.97
C TYR A 152 -0.62 6.71 3.13
N VAL A 153 0.13 7.77 3.44
CA VAL A 153 1.44 8.07 2.83
C VAL A 153 2.47 8.32 3.92
N PHE A 154 3.66 7.76 3.76
CA PHE A 154 4.83 8.00 4.60
C PHE A 154 5.91 8.69 3.77
N ASP A 155 6.41 9.81 4.29
CA ASP A 155 7.51 10.58 3.70
C ASP A 155 8.85 10.08 4.24
N ASN A 156 9.63 9.40 3.39
CA ASN A 156 10.93 8.88 3.76
C ASN A 156 12.12 9.75 3.29
N ARG A 157 11.87 10.96 2.79
CA ARG A 157 12.92 11.80 2.17
C ARG A 157 13.96 12.37 3.14
N GLN A 158 13.66 12.38 4.44
CA GLN A 158 14.52 12.99 5.46
C GLN A 158 15.86 12.24 5.65
N GLU A 159 15.94 10.93 5.37
CA GLU A 159 17.19 10.15 5.51
C GLU A 159 17.97 9.99 4.20
N SER A 160 17.28 10.01 3.05
CA SER A 160 17.96 9.98 1.75
C SER A 160 18.91 11.17 1.58
N ARG A 161 18.57 12.34 2.15
CA ARG A 161 19.44 13.52 2.17
C ARG A 161 20.71 13.35 3.02
N GLN A 162 20.68 12.53 4.08
CA GLN A 162 21.84 12.29 4.94
C GLN A 162 22.80 11.23 4.36
N LYS A 163 22.28 10.28 3.57
CA LYS A 163 23.13 9.29 2.87
C LYS A 163 23.87 9.90 1.69
N GLU A 164 23.33 10.93 1.06
CA GLU A 164 23.99 11.69 0.00
C GLU A 164 25.10 12.61 0.54
N SER A 165 25.02 13.05 1.80
CA SER A 165 26.00 13.97 2.41
C SER A 165 27.16 13.30 3.17
N HIS A 166 27.15 11.97 3.32
CA HIS A 166 28.22 11.19 3.97
C HIS A 166 28.95 10.26 2.96
N GLY A 167 28.75 10.52 1.67
CA GLY A 167 29.35 9.77 0.55
C GLY A 167 30.35 10.58 -0.28
N GLU A 168 30.88 11.68 0.28
CA GLU A 168 32.05 12.41 -0.22
C GLU A 168 33.25 12.22 0.71
#